data_AF-A0A954PL51-F1
#
_entry.id   AF-A0A954PL51-F1
#
_cell.length_a   1.000
_cell.length_b   1.000
_cell.length_c   1.000
_cell.angle_alpha   90.00
_cell.angle_beta   90.00
_cell.angle_gamma   90.00
#
_symmetry.space_group_name_H-M   'P 1'
#
loop_
_entity.id
_entity.type
_entity.pdbx_description
1 polymer ?
#
loop_
_entity_poly.entity_id
_entity_poly.type
_entity_poly.pdbx_seq_one_letter_code
_entity_poly.pdbx_strand_id
1 'polypeptide(L)'
;VMITAVVLAVGVMILFANQVGNFVDQHPTIRMLALSFLLLIGVMLVAEGVGTPINKGYIYFAMAFSLVVESFNLRARKRHSPAALTP
;
A
#
# COMPACT_ATOMS: atom_id res chain seq x y z
N VAL A 1 -12.10 12.72 22.22
CA VAL A 1 -12.31 12.81 20.75
C VAL A 1 -11.32 11.96 19.96
N MET A 2 -10.00 12.06 20.21
CA MET A 2 -8.98 11.24 19.51
C MET A 2 -9.19 9.72 19.69
N ILE A 3 -9.37 9.26 20.93
CA ILE A 3 -9.57 7.83 21.23
C ILE A 3 -10.79 7.28 20.49
N THR A 4 -11.91 8.01 20.51
CA THR A 4 -13.16 7.63 19.85
C THR A 4 -12.96 7.48 18.33
N ALA A 5 -12.20 8.38 17.70
CA ALA A 5 -11.87 8.31 16.28
C ALA A 5 -11.00 7.10 15.94
N VAL A 6 -9.97 6.81 16.75
CA VAL A 6 -9.09 5.65 16.54
C VAL A 6 -9.87 4.34 16.67
N VAL A 7 -10.72 4.21 17.69
CA VAL A 7 -11.56 3.01 17.89
C VAL A 7 -12.50 2.80 16.70
N LEU A 8 -13.16 3.86 16.22
CA LEU A 8 -14.01 3.77 15.03
C LEU A 8 -13.21 3.39 13.78
N ALA A 9 -12.03 3.97 13.57
CA ALA A 9 -11.17 3.66 12.43
C ALA A 9 -10.72 2.19 12.44
N VAL A 10 -10.27 1.69 13.59
CA VAL A 10 -9.88 0.27 13.73
C VAL A 10 -11.07 -0.65 13.51
N GLY A 11 -12.26 -0.28 14.02
CA GLY A 11 -13.50 -1.01 13.77
C GLY A 11 -13.79 -1.15 12.27
N VAL A 12 -13.70 -0.06 11.51
CA VAL A 12 -13.84 -0.09 10.04
C VAL A 12 -12.77 -0.95 9.39
N MET A 13 -11.49 -0.82 9.80
CA MET A 13 -10.41 -1.63 9.24
C MET A 13 -10.66 -3.13 9.39
N ILE A 14 -11.14 -3.58 10.56
CA ILE A 14 -11.45 -4.99 10.80
C ILE A 14 -12.60 -5.46 9.91
N LEU A 15 -13.65 -4.66 9.74
CA LEU A 15 -14.79 -5.00 8.86
C LEU A 15 -14.36 -5.20 7.40
N PHE A 16 -13.41 -4.40 6.91
CA PHE A 16 -12.92 -4.47 5.54
C PHE A 16 -11.69 -5.38 5.36
N ALA A 17 -11.10 -5.91 6.44
CA ALA A 17 -9.84 -6.64 6.41
C ALA A 17 -9.85 -7.82 5.42
N ASN A 18 -10.93 -8.61 5.40
CA ASN A 18 -11.06 -9.74 4.49
C ASN A 18 -11.11 -9.31 3.01
N GLN A 19 -11.82 -8.22 2.71
CA GLN A 19 -11.96 -7.74 1.34
C GLN A 19 -10.67 -7.10 0.83
N VAL A 20 -9.99 -6.33 1.69
CA VAL A 20 -8.67 -5.78 1.39
C VAL A 20 -7.64 -6.90 1.22
N GLY A 21 -7.64 -7.91 2.10
CA GLY A 21 -6.77 -9.08 2.01
C GLY A 21 -6.93 -9.83 0.69
N ASN A 22 -8.17 -10.17 0.32
CA ASN A 22 -8.47 -10.85 -0.95
C ASN A 22 -8.01 -10.04 -2.18
N PHE A 23 -8.10 -8.70 -2.13
CA PHE A 23 -7.62 -7.84 -3.21
C PHE A 23 -6.10 -7.83 -3.31
N VAL A 24 -5.42 -7.77 -2.17
CA VAL A 24 -3.96 -7.85 -2.06
C VAL A 24 -3.43 -9.20 -2.54
N ASP A 25 -4.15 -10.30 -2.26
CA ASP A 25 -3.77 -11.64 -2.70
C ASP A 25 -3.94 -11.87 -4.19
N GLN A 26 -4.94 -11.26 -4.81
CA GLN A 26 -5.16 -11.29 -6.26
C GLN A 26 -4.12 -10.47 -7.04
N HIS A 27 -3.44 -9.53 -6.40
CA HIS A 27 -2.48 -8.62 -7.01
C HIS A 27 -1.13 -8.64 -6.27
N PRO A 28 -0.21 -9.56 -6.65
CA PRO A 28 1.07 -9.77 -5.94
C PRO A 28 1.92 -8.51 -5.76
N THR A 29 1.87 -7.59 -6.73
CA THR A 29 2.57 -6.31 -6.68
C THR A 29 1.96 -5.33 -5.67
N ILE A 30 0.64 -5.36 -5.46
CA ILE A 30 -0.03 -4.59 -4.40
C ILE A 30 0.37 -5.13 -3.02
N ARG A 31 0.52 -6.44 -2.86
CA ARG A 31 1.06 -7.04 -1.62
C ARG A 31 2.44 -6.51 -1.29
N MET A 32 3.33 -6.49 -2.29
CA MET A 32 4.68 -5.93 -2.15
C MET A 32 4.65 -4.45 -1.78
N LEU A 33 3.76 -3.66 -2.41
CA LEU A 33 3.58 -2.24 -2.10
C LEU A 33 3.12 -2.01 -0.66
N ALA A 34 2.16 -2.81 -0.17
CA ALA A 34 1.67 -2.72 1.21
C ALA A 34 2.75 -3.03 2.24
N LEU A 35 3.51 -4.13 2.04
CA LEU A 35 4.64 -4.48 2.91
C LEU A 35 5.72 -3.38 2.90
N SER A 36 5.99 -2.78 1.74
CA SER A 36 6.96 -1.69 1.61
C SER A 36 6.49 -0.42 2.30
N PHE A 37 5.19 -0.10 2.25
CA PHE A 37 4.64 1.04 3.00
C PHE A 37 4.74 0.83 4.51
N LEU A 38 4.43 -0.38 4.99
CA LEU A 38 4.62 -0.70 6.41
C LEU A 38 6.08 -0.54 6.85
N LEU A 39 7.04 -1.01 6.03
CA LEU A 39 8.46 -0.81 6.29
C LEU A 39 8.83 0.69 6.29
N LEU A 40 8.42 1.43 5.26
CA LEU A 40 8.70 2.87 5.12
C LEU A 40 8.17 3.66 6.32
N ILE A 41 6.93 3.40 6.73
CA ILE A 41 6.33 4.04 7.90
C ILE A 41 7.05 3.61 9.18
N GLY A 42 7.44 2.34 9.32
CA GLY A 42 8.25 1.88 10.44
C GLY A 42 9.58 2.63 10.55
N VAL A 43 10.33 2.74 9.45
CA VAL A 43 11.60 3.48 9.39
C VAL A 43 11.39 4.97 9.65
N MET A 44 10.34 5.56 9.07
CA MET A 44 9.96 6.95 9.31
C MET A 44 9.71 7.22 10.79
N LEU A 45 8.95 6.35 11.48
CA LEU A 45 8.66 6.49 12.91
C LEU A 45 9.93 6.36 13.76
N VAL A 46 10.84 5.45 13.42
CA VAL A 46 12.14 5.36 14.09
C VAL A 46 12.95 6.64 13.89
N ALA A 47 13.03 7.14 12.66
CA ALA A 47 13.73 8.38 12.33
C ALA A 47 13.16 9.60 13.08
N GLU A 48 11.83 9.77 13.08
CA GLU A 48 11.18 10.82 13.85
C GLU A 48 11.39 10.63 15.36
N GLY A 49 11.36 9.39 15.85
CA GLY A 49 11.58 9.04 17.24
C GLY A 49 13.00 9.35 17.76
N VAL A 50 14.02 9.27 16.90
CA VAL A 50 15.41 9.68 17.22
C VAL A 50 15.68 11.17 16.97
N GLY A 51 14.65 11.95 16.64
CA GLY A 51 14.75 13.41 16.50
C GLY A 51 15.14 13.90 15.11
N THR A 52 15.02 13.07 14.07
CA THR A 52 15.19 13.50 12.67
C THR A 52 13.83 13.73 12.02
N PRO A 53 13.32 14.98 12.00
CA PRO A 53 12.01 15.27 11.45
C PRO A 53 12.03 15.09 9.93
N ILE A 54 11.29 14.11 9.44
CA ILE A 54 11.08 13.91 8.01
C ILE A 54 9.85 14.72 7.57
N ASN A 55 9.97 15.44 6.46
CA ASN A 55 8.82 16.09 5.87
C ASN A 55 7.84 15.03 5.35
N LYS A 56 6.69 14.92 6.04
CA LYS A 56 5.63 13.95 5.76
C LYS A 56 5.12 14.03 4.32
N GLY A 57 5.20 15.21 3.70
CA GLY A 57 4.82 15.43 2.31
C GLY A 57 5.61 14.58 1.32
N TYR A 58 6.90 14.33 1.55
CA TYR A 58 7.70 13.46 0.68
C TYR A 58 7.23 12.01 0.72
N ILE A 59 6.88 11.53 1.92
CA ILE A 59 6.38 10.16 2.11
C ILE A 59 5.01 10.01 1.48
N TYR A 60 4.11 10.98 1.69
CA TYR A 60 2.78 10.95 1.06
C TYR A 60 2.87 11.04 -0.46
N PHE A 61 3.76 11.87 -1.00
CA PHE A 61 3.98 11.96 -2.44
C PHE A 61 4.54 10.65 -3.01
N ALA A 62 5.54 10.05 -2.36
CA ALA A 62 6.11 8.78 -2.78
C ALA A 62 5.07 7.65 -2.77
N MET A 63 4.21 7.58 -1.73
CA MET A 63 3.13 6.59 -1.65
C MET A 63 2.09 6.79 -2.77
N ALA A 64 1.64 8.03 -2.99
CA ALA A 64 0.68 8.34 -4.05
C ALA A 64 1.24 8.04 -5.44
N PHE A 65 2.48 8.46 -5.72
CA PHE A 65 3.15 8.21 -6.99
C PHE A 65 3.33 6.70 -7.23
N SER A 66 3.75 5.94 -6.22
CA SER A 66 3.91 4.49 -6.32
C SER A 66 2.58 3.78 -6.63
N LEU A 67 1.48 4.17 -5.98
CA LEU A 67 0.14 3.63 -6.27
C LEU A 67 -0.31 3.93 -7.70
N VAL A 68 -0.04 5.15 -8.19
CA VAL A 68 -0.36 5.54 -9.57
C VAL A 68 0.43 4.70 -10.57
N VAL A 69 1.75 4.60 -10.40
CA VAL A 69 2.61 3.78 -11.25
C VAL A 69 2.18 2.32 -11.23
N GLU A 70 1.88 1.78 -10.05
CA GLU A 70 1.43 0.40 -9.91
C GLU A 70 0.07 0.16 -10.59
N SER A 71 -0.84 1.13 -10.53
CA SER A 71 -2.11 1.07 -11.26
C SER A 71 -1.89 0.98 -12.77
N PHE A 72 -0.94 1.73 -13.31
CA PHE A 72 -0.53 1.62 -14.72
C PHE A 72 0.13 0.27 -15.03
N ASN A 73 1.01 -0.21 -14.14
CA ASN A 73 1.71 -1.48 -14.27
C ASN A 73 0.73 -2.66 -14.34
N LEU A 74 -0.26 -2.70 -13.44
CA LEU A 74 -1.34 -3.71 -13.46
C LEU A 74 -2.15 -3.65 -14.75
N ARG A 75 -2.44 -2.44 -15.27
CA ARG A 75 -3.16 -2.27 -16.54
C ARG A 75 -2.36 -2.75 -17.75
N ALA A 76 -1.05 -2.52 -17.75
CA ALA A 76 -0.14 -2.98 -18.80
C ALA A 76 0.01 -4.51 -18.77
N ARG A 77 0.18 -5.11 -17.58
CA ARG A 77 0.35 -6.56 -17.42
C ARG A 77 -0.86 -7.37 -17.93
N LYS A 78 -2.08 -6.85 -17.76
CA LYS A 78 -3.30 -7.48 -18.32
C LYS A 78 -3.29 -7.57 -19.85
N ARG A 79 -2.50 -6.73 -20.55
CA ARG A 79 -2.41 -6.72 -22.03
C ARG A 79 -1.37 -7.72 -22.57
N HIS A 80 -0.46 -8.21 -21.73
CA HIS A 80 0.52 -9.23 -22.08
C HIS A 80 0.11 -10.58 -21.50
N SER A 81 -1.06 -11.10 -21.90
CA SER A 81 -1.25 -12.56 -21.88
C SER A 81 -0.56 -13.08 -23.13
N PRO A 82 0.53 -13.87 -23.01
CA PRO A 82 1.13 -14.49 -24.18
C PRO A 82 0.06 -15.39 -24.77
N ALA A 83 -0.41 -15.07 -25.97
CA ALA A 83 -1.19 -16.01 -26.76
C ALA A 83 -0.36 -17.29 -26.81
N ALA A 84 -0.93 -18.37 -26.27
CA ALA A 84 -0.31 -19.68 -26.24
C ALA A 84 0.13 -20.02 -27.67
N LEU A 85 1.45 -20.08 -27.88
CA LEU A 85 2.02 -20.77 -29.02
C LEU A 85 1.77 -22.26 -28.77
N THR A 86 0.61 -22.75 -29.19
CA THR A 86 0.40 -24.19 -29.42
C THR A 86 1.03 -24.55 -30.76
N PRO A 87 1.87 -25.61 -30.84
CA PRO A 87 2.48 -26.06 -32.08
C PRO A 87 1.45 -26.63 -33.08
#